data_AF-A0A9E0F4D8-F1
#
_entry.id   AF-A0A9E0F4D8-F1
#
_cell.length_a   1.000
_cell.length_b   1.000
_cell.length_c   1.000
_cell.angle_alpha   90.00
_cell.angle_beta   90.00
_cell.angle_gamma   90.00
#
_symmetry.space_group_name_H-M   'P 1'
#
loop_
_entity.id
_entity.type
_entity.pdbx_description
1 polymer ?
#
loop_
_entity_poly.entity_id
_entity_poly.type
_entity_poly.pdbx_seq_one_letter_code
_entity_poly.pdbx_strand_id
1 'polypeptide(L)'
;MNNKPTTTYLLTSVSLTLILFFIDEGYYNFKWMTNVGNWLMFVVYTGGIFLLQIIADQLFFKKLSTQMRVALSVLLGLPLGVCSVIGFIFLLQWLMRA
;
A
#
# COMPACT_ATOMS: atom_id res chain seq x y z
N MET A 1 1.84 14.71 -19.35
CA MET A 1 1.19 14.68 -18.01
C MET A 1 2.29 14.79 -16.96
N ASN A 2 2.13 15.64 -15.96
CA ASN A 2 3.13 15.81 -14.91
C ASN A 2 3.02 14.63 -13.93
N ASN A 3 3.86 13.60 -14.05
CA ASN A 3 3.75 12.32 -13.32
C ASN A 3 4.06 12.43 -11.81
N LYS A 4 4.24 13.65 -11.29
CA LYS A 4 4.61 13.95 -9.91
C LYS A 4 3.76 13.25 -8.84
N PRO A 5 2.41 13.22 -8.91
CA PRO A 5 1.62 12.57 -7.85
C PRO A 5 1.77 11.04 -7.86
N THR A 6 1.79 10.43 -9.04
CA THR A 6 1.89 8.96 -9.18
C THR A 6 3.22 8.42 -8.66
N THR A 7 4.34 9.12 -8.95
CA THR A 7 5.65 8.73 -8.41
C THR A 7 5.66 8.81 -6.88
N THR A 8 5.03 9.83 -6.29
CA THR A 8 4.91 9.94 -4.83
C THR A 8 4.09 8.79 -4.23
N TYR A 9 2.98 8.40 -4.86
CA TYR A 9 2.18 7.24 -4.41
C TYR A 9 2.98 5.94 -4.48
N LEU A 10 3.72 5.73 -5.55
CA LEU A 10 4.59 4.56 -5.67
C LEU A 10 5.69 4.54 -4.60
N LEU A 11 6.38 5.67 -4.38
CA LEU A 11 7.43 5.75 -3.37
C LEU A 11 6.89 5.55 -1.95
N THR A 12 5.74 6.15 -1.62
CA THR A 12 5.14 6.02 -0.29
C THR A 12 4.61 4.62 -0.03
N SER A 13 3.96 3.97 -1.02
CA SER A 13 3.48 2.59 -0.90
C SER A 13 4.63 1.57 -0.76
N VAL A 14 5.70 1.71 -1.55
CA VAL A 14 6.91 0.88 -1.43
C VAL A 14 7.58 1.09 -0.08
N SER A 15 7.77 2.35 0.35
CA SER A 15 8.42 2.67 1.63
C SER A 15 7.63 2.16 2.82
N LEU A 16 6.30 2.32 2.80
CA LEU A 16 5.44 1.79 3.87
C LEU A 16 5.50 0.27 3.91
N THR A 17 5.42 -0.40 2.76
CA THR A 17 5.45 -1.86 2.70
C THR A 17 6.79 -2.41 3.19
N LEU A 18 7.91 -1.74 2.86
CA LEU A 18 9.23 -2.06 3.40
C LEU A 18 9.26 -1.97 4.93
N ILE A 19 8.70 -0.89 5.49
CA ILE A 19 8.62 -0.70 6.95
C ILE A 19 7.73 -1.78 7.59
N LEU A 20 6.59 -2.09 7.00
CA LEU A 20 5.68 -3.12 7.53
C LEU A 20 6.36 -4.49 7.58
N PHE A 21 7.03 -4.90 6.50
CA PHE A 21 7.72 -6.19 6.44
C PHE A 21 8.94 -6.23 7.36
N PHE A 22 9.65 -5.11 7.51
CA PHE A 22 10.75 -4.96 8.45
C PHE A 22 10.29 -5.13 9.92
N ILE A 23 9.10 -4.62 10.26
CA ILE A 23 8.50 -4.80 11.60
C ILE A 23 7.95 -6.21 11.78
N ASP A 24 7.29 -6.78 10.76
CA ASP A 24 6.65 -8.10 10.80
C ASP A 24 7.65 -9.23 11.12
N GLU A 25 8.91 -9.09 10.70
CA GLU A 25 9.97 -10.05 11.05
C GLU A 25 10.32 -10.11 12.55
N GLY A 26 9.99 -9.07 13.33
CA GLY A 26 10.31 -8.97 14.76
C GLY A 26 11.81 -8.78 15.09
N TYR A 27 12.72 -9.16 14.19
CA TYR A 27 14.17 -9.00 14.32
C TYR A 27 14.72 -7.76 13.61
N TYR A 28 13.85 -6.90 13.07
CA TYR A 28 14.21 -5.63 12.42
C TYR A 28 15.36 -5.79 11.40
N ASN A 29 15.19 -6.73 10.48
CA ASN A 29 16.11 -6.93 9.35
C ASN A 29 15.30 -7.19 8.06
N PHE A 30 15.99 -7.52 6.97
CA PHE A 30 15.38 -7.72 5.65
C PHE A 30 15.49 -9.19 5.18
N LYS A 31 15.45 -10.16 6.11
CA LYS A 31 15.51 -11.58 5.76
C LYS A 31 14.30 -12.04 4.95
N TRP A 32 13.18 -11.33 4.98
CA TRP A 32 11.98 -11.60 4.20
C TRP A 32 12.31 -11.61 2.71
N MET A 33 13.30 -10.80 2.27
CA MET A 33 13.76 -10.75 0.89
C MET A 33 14.43 -12.05 0.42
N THR A 34 14.82 -12.94 1.33
CA THR A 34 15.42 -14.24 0.97
C THR A 34 14.37 -15.27 0.54
N ASN A 35 13.09 -15.05 0.86
CA ASN A 35 12.00 -15.96 0.54
C ASN A 35 11.14 -15.40 -0.61
N VAL A 36 11.00 -16.16 -1.68
CA VAL A 36 10.21 -15.78 -2.87
C VAL A 36 8.73 -15.57 -2.55
N GLY A 37 8.15 -16.32 -1.61
CA GLY A 37 6.76 -16.15 -1.17
C GLY A 37 6.51 -14.78 -0.54
N ASN A 38 7.51 -14.23 0.16
CA ASN A 38 7.38 -12.91 0.77
C ASN A 38 7.44 -11.79 -0.27
N TRP A 39 8.18 -11.98 -1.37
CA TRP A 39 8.15 -11.05 -2.50
C TRP A 39 6.77 -10.96 -3.15
N LEU A 40 6.05 -12.09 -3.26
CA LEU A 40 4.67 -12.07 -3.73
C LEU A 40 3.78 -11.23 -2.79
N MET A 41 3.88 -11.45 -1.48
CA MET A 41 3.13 -10.65 -0.51
C MET A 41 3.52 -9.17 -0.56
N PHE A 42 4.80 -8.85 -0.73
CA PHE A 42 5.29 -7.48 -0.88
C PHE A 42 4.64 -6.77 -2.08
N VAL A 43 4.54 -7.47 -3.23
CA VAL A 43 3.88 -6.93 -4.42
C VAL A 43 2.38 -6.73 -4.19
N VAL A 44 1.71 -7.67 -3.51
CA VAL A 44 0.28 -7.54 -3.18
C VAL A 44 0.03 -6.34 -2.27
N TYR A 45 0.81 -6.15 -1.22
CA TYR A 45 0.70 -5.00 -0.32
C TYR A 45 1.01 -3.68 -1.05
N THR A 46 2.16 -3.61 -1.71
CA THR A 46 2.57 -2.41 -2.46
C THR A 46 1.52 -2.04 -3.51
N GLY A 47 1.09 -3.01 -4.32
CA GLY A 47 0.11 -2.81 -5.37
C GLY A 47 -1.26 -2.40 -4.84
N GLY A 48 -1.75 -3.06 -3.79
CA GLY A 48 -3.04 -2.73 -3.16
C GLY A 48 -3.05 -1.31 -2.59
N ILE A 49 -2.00 -0.93 -1.84
CA ILE A 49 -1.86 0.41 -1.26
C ILE A 49 -1.75 1.46 -2.38
N PHE A 50 -0.89 1.23 -3.38
CA PHE A 50 -0.70 2.14 -4.50
C PHE A 50 -1.99 2.36 -5.30
N LEU A 51 -2.73 1.29 -5.61
CA LEU A 51 -4.00 1.38 -6.33
C LEU A 51 -5.03 2.16 -5.53
N LEU A 52 -5.13 1.93 -4.23
CA LEU A 52 -6.07 2.67 -3.37
C LEU A 52 -5.71 4.14 -3.22
N GLN A 53 -4.43 4.50 -3.19
CA GLN A 53 -4.01 5.90 -3.27
C GLN A 53 -4.44 6.56 -4.59
N ILE A 54 -4.28 5.87 -5.73
CA ILE A 54 -4.74 6.37 -7.04
C ILE A 54 -6.26 6.52 -7.07
N ILE A 55 -6.99 5.52 -6.59
CA ILE A 55 -8.46 5.54 -6.55
C ILE A 55 -8.93 6.69 -5.66
N ALA A 56 -8.32 6.87 -4.49
CA ALA A 56 -8.64 7.97 -3.59
C ALA A 56 -8.38 9.34 -4.24
N ASP A 57 -7.22 9.51 -4.88
CA ASP A 57 -6.85 10.71 -5.65
C ASP A 57 -7.89 11.07 -6.71
N GLN A 58 -8.30 10.07 -7.49
CA GLN A 58 -9.18 10.24 -8.64
C GLN A 58 -10.66 10.39 -8.26
N LEU A 59 -11.12 9.79 -7.16
CA LEU A 59 -12.51 9.86 -6.75
C LEU A 59 -12.80 11.10 -5.90
N PHE A 60 -11.95 11.41 -4.92
CA PHE A 60 -12.30 12.39 -3.88
C PHE A 60 -11.60 13.74 -4.04
N PHE A 61 -10.40 13.79 -4.64
CA PHE A 61 -9.52 14.97 -4.53
C PHE A 61 -9.30 15.74 -5.83
N LYS A 62 -10.10 15.48 -6.88
CA LYS A 62 -10.00 16.15 -8.19
C LYS A 62 -10.07 17.68 -8.15
N LYS A 63 -10.79 18.26 -7.19
CA LYS A 63 -10.99 19.71 -7.05
C LYS A 63 -9.93 20.42 -6.19
N LEU A 64 -9.00 19.67 -5.59
CA LEU A 64 -7.99 20.21 -4.69
C LEU A 64 -6.70 20.57 -5.43
N SER A 65 -5.89 21.43 -4.80
CA SER A 65 -4.54 21.73 -5.30
C SER A 65 -3.67 20.47 -5.29
N THR A 66 -2.71 20.38 -6.21
CA THR A 66 -1.85 19.20 -6.38
C THR A 66 -1.18 18.75 -5.09
N GLN A 67 -0.70 19.69 -4.27
CA GLN A 67 -0.03 19.37 -3.00
C GLN A 67 -1.00 18.80 -1.95
N MET A 68 -2.15 19.43 -1.76
CA MET A 68 -3.16 19.00 -0.79
C MET A 68 -3.77 17.65 -1.18
N ARG A 69 -3.98 17.46 -2.48
CA ARG A 69 -4.44 16.22 -3.07
C ARG A 69 -3.47 15.06 -2.81
N VAL A 70 -2.16 15.27 -3.01
CA VAL A 70 -1.14 14.26 -2.68
C VAL A 70 -1.11 13.97 -1.18
N ALA A 71 -1.12 15.02 -0.34
CA ALA A 71 -1.09 14.86 1.11
C ALA A 71 -2.29 14.04 1.63
N LEU A 72 -3.50 14.35 1.18
CA LEU A 72 -4.71 13.62 1.58
C LEU A 72 -4.75 12.20 1.03
N SER A 73 -4.31 11.99 -0.21
CA SER A 73 -4.23 10.65 -0.80
C SER A 73 -3.25 9.76 -0.06
N VAL A 74 -2.12 10.30 0.40
CA VAL A 74 -1.17 9.55 1.23
C VAL A 74 -1.76 9.31 2.63
N LEU A 75 -2.28 10.36 3.28
CA LEU A 75 -2.78 10.29 4.65
C LEU A 75 -3.98 9.32 4.81
N LEU A 76 -4.88 9.30 3.84
CA LEU A 76 -6.07 8.43 3.86
C LEU A 76 -5.85 7.12 3.10
N GLY A 77 -5.12 7.15 1.99
CA GLY A 77 -4.90 5.98 1.15
C GLY A 77 -3.95 4.96 1.77
N LEU A 78 -2.99 5.37 2.61
CA LEU A 78 -2.11 4.41 3.30
C LEU A 78 -2.88 3.54 4.33
N PRO A 79 -3.62 4.10 5.32
CA PRO A 79 -4.37 3.28 6.26
C PRO A 79 -5.45 2.44 5.58
N LEU A 80 -6.21 3.04 4.65
CA LEU A 80 -7.24 2.32 3.90
C LEU A 80 -6.61 1.19 3.07
N GLY A 81 -5.48 1.47 2.40
CA GLY A 81 -4.70 0.50 1.65
C GLY A 81 -4.34 -0.73 2.48
N VAL A 82 -3.70 -0.49 3.63
CA VAL A 82 -3.27 -1.56 4.55
C VAL A 82 -4.47 -2.35 5.07
N CYS A 83 -5.51 -1.67 5.57
CA CYS A 83 -6.71 -2.34 6.09
C CYS A 83 -7.42 -3.17 5.02
N SER A 84 -7.52 -2.68 3.78
CA SER A 84 -8.14 -3.41 2.68
C SER A 84 -7.35 -4.65 2.29
N VAL A 85 -6.02 -4.57 2.19
CA VAL A 85 -5.18 -5.74 1.88
C VAL A 85 -5.28 -6.79 2.98
N ILE A 86 -5.17 -6.37 4.25
CA ILE A 86 -5.29 -7.27 5.40
C ILE A 86 -6.68 -7.92 5.42
N GLY A 87 -7.75 -7.12 5.29
CA GLY A 87 -9.12 -7.60 5.27
C GLY A 87 -9.37 -8.58 4.14
N PHE A 88 -8.79 -8.34 2.96
CA PHE A 88 -8.87 -9.26 1.82
C PHE A 88 -8.17 -10.59 2.09
N ILE A 89 -6.98 -10.57 2.72
CA ILE A 89 -6.27 -11.80 3.10
C ILE A 89 -7.09 -12.61 4.11
N PHE A 90 -7.65 -11.97 5.14
CA PHE A 90 -8.50 -12.64 6.11
C PHE A 90 -9.78 -13.21 5.48
N LEU A 91 -10.39 -12.48 4.56
CA LEU A 91 -11.56 -12.94 3.81
C LEU A 91 -11.24 -14.20 3.00
N LEU A 92 -10.11 -14.22 2.28
CA LEU A 92 -9.67 -15.40 1.53
C LEU A 92 -9.43 -16.60 2.45
N GLN A 93 -8.77 -16.38 3.59
CA GLN A 93 -8.54 -17.44 4.57
C GLN A 93 -9.86 -18.00 5.14
N TRP A 94 -10.85 -17.14 5.37
CA TRP A 94 -12.18 -17.57 5.82
C TRP A 94 -12.90 -18.40 4.75
N LEU A 95 -12.88 -17.96 3.50
CA LEU A 95 -13.50 -18.68 2.37
C LEU A 95 -12.87 -20.05 2.12
N MET A 96 -11.56 -20.23 2.35
CA MET A 96 -10.89 -21.53 2.19
C MET A 96 -11.15 -22.51 3.33
N ARG A 97 -11.69 -22.05 4.46
CA ARG A 97 -12.03 -22.89 5.64
C ARG A 97 -13.49 -23.31 5.67
N ALA A 98 -14.36 -22.66 4.89
CA ALA A 98 -15.78 -22.95 4.77
C ALA A 98 -16.03 -24.03 3.72
#